data_AF-A0A7S0CR39-F1
#
_entry.id   AF-A0A7S0CR39-F1
#
_cell.length_a   1.000
_cell.length_b   1.000
_cell.length_c   1.000
_cell.angle_alpha   90.00
_cell.angle_beta   90.00
_cell.angle_gamma   90.00
#
_symmetry.space_group_name_H-M   'P 1'
#
loop_
_entity.id
_entity.type
_entity.pdbx_description
1 polymer ?
#
loop_
_entity_poly.entity_id
_entity_poly.type
_entity_poly.pdbx_seq_one_letter_code
_entity_poly.pdbx_strand_id
1 'polypeptide(L)'
;ERPHHTTQRAGDLNTPKHETMGCGQSRNTDGYVINGFYMSMREKFVAKDASIYYMMVEWDEKELSWEDFRGKVLGATDPETATAGSLRKTIFDKYQDLGLKSEPNVGDNGVHASASPFEGLCERLNWGGVKLGDDEFGKAILEAGVDEKTVMSWTKDPQVVHDGKGASLFDTFEDKDASQCLTLAKDIVKAEEGKVNVGVKNAAFVFIKPHANVEAVQKLVKEKFEEVKITITKEGTIEGAEIDKKLLIDNHYYAIANKAKLTQPKDLVVPESGKKKFEDAFGLKWEDALKGQLVLNAAEACKKYKLDANELNERWAKAKKDKKIIKFGGGFYCAKVFEAVAPKATTEKAEKKKAEEAKKAPEEAKKAPEEAKKAP
;
A
#
# COMPACT_ATOMS: atom_id res chain seq x y z
N GLU A 1 38.55 19.16 -65.40
CA GLU A 1 37.32 18.85 -66.16
C GLU A 1 36.40 17.91 -65.36
N ARG A 2 35.14 17.69 -65.79
CA ARG A 2 34.42 16.39 -65.66
C ARG A 2 34.58 15.68 -67.02
N PRO A 3 34.58 14.33 -67.16
CA PRO A 3 33.58 13.38 -66.63
C PRO A 3 34.26 12.25 -65.79
N HIS A 4 33.68 11.09 -65.44
CA HIS A 4 32.45 10.42 -65.90
C HIS A 4 31.74 9.63 -64.76
N HIS A 5 30.94 8.63 -65.10
CA HIS A 5 30.26 7.69 -64.20
C HIS A 5 30.79 6.26 -64.43
N THR A 6 30.74 5.43 -63.39
CA THR A 6 30.42 4.00 -63.57
C THR A 6 29.39 3.56 -62.51
N THR A 7 28.25 3.07 -62.96
CA THR A 7 27.21 2.46 -62.12
C THR A 7 27.48 0.97 -61.91
N GLN A 8 27.25 0.44 -60.71
CA GLN A 8 26.93 -0.98 -60.52
C GLN A 8 25.85 -1.17 -59.45
N ARG A 9 25.05 -2.23 -59.59
CA ARG A 9 23.79 -2.45 -58.88
C ARG A 9 23.96 -3.29 -57.61
N ALA A 10 23.07 -2.99 -56.65
CA ALA A 10 22.39 -3.89 -55.72
C ALA A 10 22.99 -5.28 -55.45
N GLY A 11 23.37 -5.51 -54.19
CA GLY A 11 23.29 -6.80 -53.52
C GLY A 11 22.43 -6.63 -52.27
N ASP A 12 21.46 -7.53 -52.06
CA ASP A 12 20.51 -7.46 -50.94
C ASP A 12 21.20 -7.63 -49.58
N LEU A 13 20.93 -6.71 -48.66
CA LEU A 13 21.13 -6.93 -47.22
C LEU A 13 19.81 -6.75 -46.48
N ASN A 14 19.30 -7.90 -46.04
CA ASN A 14 18.04 -8.08 -45.34
C ASN A 14 18.05 -7.34 -43.98
N THR A 15 17.47 -6.14 -43.92
CA THR A 15 17.27 -5.40 -42.67
C THR A 15 15.94 -5.80 -42.02
N PRO A 16 15.91 -6.14 -40.71
CA PRO A 16 14.67 -6.48 -40.04
C PRO A 16 13.77 -5.25 -39.98
N LYS A 17 12.52 -5.39 -40.43
CA LYS A 17 11.54 -4.30 -40.42
C LYS A 17 11.29 -3.82 -38.99
N HIS A 18 11.73 -2.60 -38.69
CA HIS A 18 11.20 -1.84 -37.58
C HIS A 18 9.70 -1.62 -37.82
N GLU A 19 8.85 -2.30 -37.05
CA GLU A 19 7.44 -1.91 -36.96
C GLU A 19 7.35 -0.56 -36.26
N THR A 20 7.11 0.49 -37.04
CA THR A 20 6.77 1.81 -36.54
C THR A 20 5.41 1.75 -35.83
N MET A 21 5.43 1.69 -34.49
CA MET A 21 4.21 1.82 -33.70
C MET A 21 3.58 3.20 -33.92
N GLY A 22 2.39 3.21 -34.51
CA GLY A 22 1.62 4.44 -34.71
C GLY A 22 1.22 5.10 -33.38
N CYS A 23 1.23 6.43 -33.37
CA CYS A 23 0.72 7.22 -32.26
C CYS A 23 -0.81 7.02 -32.10
N GLY A 24 -1.31 6.99 -30.86
CA GLY A 24 -2.71 7.34 -30.59
C GLY A 24 -3.71 6.20 -30.38
N GLN A 25 -3.40 5.22 -29.51
CA GLN A 25 -4.33 4.58 -28.56
C GLN A 25 -3.61 3.42 -27.84
N SER A 26 -3.52 3.46 -26.51
CA SER A 26 -3.09 2.29 -25.76
C SER A 26 -4.18 1.22 -25.91
N ARG A 27 -3.87 0.12 -26.61
CA ARG A 27 -4.72 -1.08 -26.57
C ARG A 27 -4.86 -1.48 -25.10
N ASN A 28 -6.07 -1.40 -24.55
CA ASN A 28 -6.33 -1.85 -23.19
C ASN A 28 -6.04 -3.36 -23.13
N THR A 29 -4.88 -3.71 -22.58
CA THR A 29 -4.52 -5.06 -22.17
C THR A 29 -4.98 -5.27 -20.73
N ASP A 30 -5.13 -6.53 -20.34
CA ASP A 30 -5.22 -6.87 -18.91
C ASP A 30 -4.02 -6.28 -18.15
N GLY A 31 -4.27 -5.84 -16.91
CA GLY A 31 -3.26 -5.21 -16.06
C GLY A 31 -3.46 -5.59 -14.60
N TYR A 32 -2.45 -6.28 -14.07
CA TYR A 32 -2.37 -6.71 -12.69
C TYR A 32 -1.52 -5.71 -11.90
N VAL A 33 -2.09 -5.09 -10.87
CA VAL A 33 -1.41 -4.07 -10.07
C VAL A 33 -1.09 -4.62 -8.69
N ILE A 34 0.12 -4.36 -8.21
CA ILE A 34 0.56 -4.68 -6.87
C ILE A 34 0.29 -3.48 -5.95
N ASN A 35 -0.41 -3.72 -4.83
CA ASN A 35 -0.70 -2.73 -3.79
C ASN A 35 -1.27 -1.38 -4.32
N GLY A 36 -2.21 -1.41 -5.27
CA GLY A 36 -2.71 -0.22 -5.97
C GLY A 36 -3.33 0.88 -5.10
N PHE A 37 -3.77 0.56 -3.88
CA PHE A 37 -4.22 1.53 -2.88
C PHE A 37 -3.12 2.46 -2.35
N TYR A 38 -1.85 2.02 -2.41
CA TYR A 38 -0.74 2.64 -1.70
C TYR A 38 -0.49 4.08 -2.13
N MET A 39 -0.65 4.40 -3.42
CA MET A 39 -0.39 5.76 -3.92
C MET A 39 -1.38 6.78 -3.32
N SER A 40 -2.67 6.46 -3.23
CA SER A 40 -3.67 7.34 -2.60
C SER A 40 -3.45 7.48 -1.09
N MET A 41 -3.03 6.40 -0.42
CA MET A 41 -2.64 6.46 0.99
C MET A 41 -1.41 7.36 1.20
N ARG A 42 -0.42 7.27 0.32
CA ARG A 42 0.81 8.07 0.34
C ARG A 42 0.52 9.55 0.09
N GLU A 43 -0.33 9.86 -0.90
CA GLU A 43 -0.63 11.23 -1.34
C GLU A 43 -1.05 12.14 -0.17
N LYS A 44 -1.85 11.59 0.76
CA LYS A 44 -2.29 12.26 2.00
C LYS A 44 -1.16 12.84 2.86
N PHE A 45 0.06 12.30 2.73
CA PHE A 45 1.24 12.69 3.49
C PHE A 45 2.24 13.54 2.70
N VAL A 46 2.13 13.58 1.37
CA VAL A 46 3.11 14.25 0.49
C VAL A 46 2.52 15.40 -0.32
N ALA A 47 1.20 15.60 -0.26
CA ALA A 47 0.55 16.76 -0.84
C ALA A 47 1.17 18.08 -0.31
N LYS A 48 1.12 19.12 -1.14
CA LYS A 48 1.82 20.40 -0.90
C LYS A 48 1.44 21.09 0.41
N ASP A 49 0.21 20.90 0.86
CA ASP A 49 -0.41 21.43 2.07
C ASP A 49 -0.59 20.38 3.19
N ALA A 50 -0.11 19.14 2.97
CA ALA A 50 -0.08 18.13 4.01
C ALA A 50 1.13 18.32 4.92
N SER A 51 0.94 18.17 6.22
CA SER A 51 2.01 18.07 7.21
C SER A 51 1.57 17.19 8.38
N ILE A 52 2.52 16.59 9.08
CA ILE A 52 2.26 15.92 10.36
C ILE A 52 2.78 16.77 11.51
N TYR A 53 2.12 16.68 12.67
CA TYR A 53 2.69 17.13 13.94
C TYR A 53 3.15 15.92 14.73
N TYR A 54 4.46 15.78 14.95
CA TYR A 54 5.04 14.64 15.64
C TYR A 54 5.44 14.98 17.08
N MET A 55 5.42 13.96 17.93
CA MET A 55 5.94 13.97 19.30
C MET A 55 6.75 12.69 19.51
N MET A 56 7.99 12.83 19.97
CA MET A 56 8.73 11.75 20.62
C MET A 56 8.37 11.77 22.10
N VAL A 57 7.98 10.62 22.63
CA VAL A 57 7.43 10.50 23.97
C VAL A 57 8.09 9.36 24.75
N GLU A 58 8.19 9.51 26.07
CA GLU A 58 8.69 8.48 26.98
C GLU A 58 7.86 8.36 28.27
N TRP A 59 7.83 7.15 28.86
CA TRP A 59 7.19 6.85 30.14
C TRP A 59 7.79 5.59 30.80
N ASP A 60 7.55 5.40 32.10
CA ASP A 60 7.96 4.17 32.81
C ASP A 60 6.95 3.04 32.51
N GLU A 61 7.43 1.88 32.06
CA GLU A 61 6.62 0.69 31.78
C GLU A 61 5.80 0.21 33.01
N LYS A 62 6.22 0.57 34.22
CA LYS A 62 5.50 0.25 35.47
C LYS A 62 4.29 1.16 35.75
N GLU A 63 4.27 2.37 35.19
CA GLU A 63 3.16 3.31 35.34
C GLU A 63 2.11 3.14 34.23
N LEU A 64 2.54 2.70 33.04
CA LEU A 64 1.68 2.46 31.88
C LEU A 64 2.34 1.41 30.95
N SER A 65 1.70 0.26 30.77
CA SER A 65 2.17 -0.74 29.81
C SER A 65 1.96 -0.25 28.37
N TRP A 66 2.74 -0.81 27.43
CA TRP A 66 2.60 -0.50 26.02
C TRP A 66 1.24 -0.89 25.43
N GLU A 67 0.71 -2.05 25.85
CA GLU A 67 -0.66 -2.49 25.53
C GLU A 67 -1.70 -1.44 25.97
N ASP A 68 -1.59 -0.89 27.18
CA ASP A 68 -2.52 0.13 27.68
C ASP A 68 -2.34 1.49 26.99
N PHE A 69 -1.10 1.85 26.63
CA PHE A 69 -0.82 3.02 25.80
C PHE A 69 -1.55 2.91 24.44
N ARG A 70 -1.50 1.76 23.77
CA ARG A 70 -2.18 1.56 22.48
C ARG A 70 -3.70 1.38 22.63
N GLY A 71 -4.14 0.55 23.56
CA GLY A 71 -5.55 0.18 23.73
C GLY A 71 -6.41 1.22 24.44
N LYS A 72 -5.88 1.88 25.48
CA LYS A 72 -6.63 2.79 26.35
C LYS A 72 -6.31 4.27 26.09
N VAL A 73 -5.04 4.63 25.89
CA VAL A 73 -4.65 6.04 25.64
C VAL A 73 -4.88 6.42 24.18
N LEU A 74 -4.30 5.67 23.24
CA LEU A 74 -4.43 5.92 21.80
C LEU A 74 -5.81 5.49 21.27
N GLY A 75 -6.23 4.26 21.56
CA GLY A 75 -7.47 3.66 21.11
C GLY A 75 -7.32 2.79 19.85
N ALA A 76 -8.33 1.98 19.56
CA ALA A 76 -8.35 1.08 18.40
C ALA A 76 -8.15 1.82 17.06
N THR A 77 -7.57 1.14 16.08
CA THR A 77 -7.28 1.71 14.74
C THR A 77 -8.56 2.18 14.02
N ASP A 78 -9.66 1.46 14.20
CA ASP A 78 -10.99 1.94 13.82
C ASP A 78 -11.57 2.81 14.94
N PRO A 79 -11.68 4.13 14.75
CA PRO A 79 -12.05 5.05 15.80
C PRO A 79 -13.54 4.96 16.20
N GLU A 80 -14.40 4.36 15.37
CA GLU A 80 -15.80 4.11 15.73
C GLU A 80 -15.88 3.12 16.91
N THR A 81 -15.03 2.08 16.87
CA THR A 81 -14.93 1.00 17.87
C THR A 81 -13.91 1.26 18.99
N ALA A 82 -13.18 2.38 18.94
CA ALA A 82 -12.17 2.70 19.94
C ALA A 82 -12.79 2.99 21.32
N THR A 83 -12.08 2.60 22.39
CA THR A 83 -12.51 2.76 23.78
C THR A 83 -12.84 4.23 24.11
N ALA A 84 -13.97 4.46 24.79
CA ALA A 84 -14.36 5.81 25.24
C ALA A 84 -13.25 6.47 26.08
N GLY A 85 -12.97 7.74 25.80
CA GLY A 85 -11.88 8.50 26.46
C GLY A 85 -10.48 8.28 25.88
N SER A 86 -10.30 7.36 24.92
CA SER A 86 -9.08 7.29 24.11
C SER A 86 -8.98 8.44 23.10
N LEU A 87 -7.77 8.74 22.63
CA LEU A 87 -7.52 9.81 21.66
C LEU A 87 -8.31 9.63 20.37
N ARG A 88 -8.24 8.45 19.75
CA ARG A 88 -8.93 8.17 18.49
C ARG A 88 -10.44 8.26 18.63
N LYS A 89 -10.99 7.74 19.73
CA LYS A 89 -12.43 7.85 20.02
C LYS A 89 -12.86 9.30 20.24
N THR A 90 -12.08 10.06 21.02
CA THR A 90 -12.38 11.48 21.30
C THR A 90 -12.29 12.35 20.05
N ILE A 91 -11.31 12.09 19.17
CA ILE A 91 -11.20 12.79 17.88
C ILE A 91 -12.39 12.46 16.96
N PHE A 92 -12.87 11.22 16.96
CA PHE A 92 -14.05 10.82 16.20
C PHE A 92 -15.35 11.42 16.76
N ASP A 93 -15.62 11.25 18.06
CA ASP A 93 -16.85 11.74 18.70
C ASP A 93 -16.96 13.28 18.66
N LYS A 94 -15.85 14.01 18.51
CA LYS A 94 -15.78 15.49 18.52
C LYS A 94 -15.18 16.10 17.25
N TYR A 95 -15.16 15.38 16.13
CA TYR A 95 -14.37 15.82 14.95
C TYR A 95 -14.77 17.22 14.45
N GLN A 96 -16.06 17.55 14.48
CA GLN A 96 -16.59 18.86 14.07
C GLN A 96 -16.14 19.98 15.02
N ASP A 97 -16.25 19.77 16.33
CA ASP A 97 -15.83 20.73 17.37
C ASP A 97 -14.30 20.96 17.35
N LEU A 98 -13.55 19.93 16.97
CA LEU A 98 -12.09 19.97 16.77
C LEU A 98 -11.68 20.59 15.42
N GLY A 99 -12.63 20.92 14.54
CA GLY A 99 -12.39 21.58 13.25
C GLY A 99 -12.00 20.66 12.09
N LEU A 100 -12.23 19.35 12.19
CA LEU A 100 -11.93 18.39 11.12
C LEU A 100 -12.99 18.48 10.01
N LYS A 101 -12.53 18.42 8.75
CA LYS A 101 -13.38 18.56 7.56
C LYS A 101 -14.26 17.34 7.25
N SER A 102 -13.96 16.19 7.84
CA SER A 102 -14.62 14.92 7.59
C SER A 102 -14.56 14.02 8.81
N GLU A 103 -15.55 13.16 8.96
CA GLU A 103 -15.59 12.13 10.00
C GLU A 103 -14.36 11.19 9.91
N PRO A 104 -13.66 10.94 11.03
CA PRO A 104 -12.52 10.03 11.06
C PRO A 104 -12.90 8.60 10.69
N ASN A 105 -11.97 7.87 10.08
CA ASN A 105 -12.15 6.48 9.65
C ASN A 105 -10.85 5.68 9.83
N VAL A 106 -10.85 4.38 9.58
CA VAL A 106 -9.67 3.48 9.73
C VAL A 106 -8.38 4.04 9.10
N GLY A 107 -8.46 4.71 7.94
CA GLY A 107 -7.30 5.35 7.31
C GLY A 107 -6.97 6.70 7.93
N ASP A 108 -7.99 7.53 8.12
CA ASP A 108 -7.93 8.88 8.68
C ASP A 108 -8.43 8.90 10.13
N ASN A 109 -7.70 8.23 11.03
CA ASN A 109 -8.10 8.01 12.43
C ASN A 109 -7.46 9.00 13.43
N GLY A 110 -7.21 10.25 13.02
CA GLY A 110 -6.59 11.29 13.84
C GLY A 110 -5.09 11.09 14.10
N VAL A 111 -4.70 10.04 14.85
CA VAL A 111 -3.37 9.90 15.45
C VAL A 111 -2.73 8.52 15.22
N HIS A 112 -1.44 8.54 14.95
CA HIS A 112 -0.54 7.38 14.90
C HIS A 112 0.34 7.32 16.16
N ALA A 113 0.68 6.12 16.60
CA ALA A 113 1.80 5.87 17.50
C ALA A 113 2.44 4.51 17.18
N SER A 114 3.72 4.38 17.49
CA SER A 114 4.52 3.14 17.41
C SER A 114 3.79 1.92 17.98
N ALA A 115 3.89 0.76 17.33
CA ALA A 115 3.24 -0.47 17.80
C ALA A 115 4.07 -1.28 18.81
N SER A 116 5.37 -1.03 18.91
CA SER A 116 6.30 -1.59 19.90
C SER A 116 7.49 -0.62 20.15
N PRO A 117 8.27 -0.80 21.24
CA PRO A 117 9.52 -0.07 21.49
C PRO A 117 10.52 -0.14 20.33
N PHE A 118 10.58 -1.30 19.64
CA PHE A 118 11.45 -1.50 18.48
C PHE A 118 10.96 -0.74 17.25
N GLU A 119 9.64 -0.70 17.00
CA GLU A 119 9.08 0.17 15.95
C GLU A 119 9.23 1.65 16.31
N GLY A 120 9.14 2.00 17.59
CA GLY A 120 9.46 3.34 18.08
C GLY A 120 10.90 3.73 17.77
N LEU A 121 11.86 2.84 17.96
CA LEU A 121 13.24 3.02 17.49
C LEU A 121 13.27 3.23 15.97
N CYS A 122 12.68 2.32 15.18
CA CYS A 122 12.64 2.42 13.71
C CYS A 122 12.08 3.78 13.23
N GLU A 123 11.03 4.27 13.88
CA GLU A 123 10.41 5.55 13.58
C GLU A 123 11.26 6.74 14.01
N ARG A 124 11.93 6.70 15.17
CA ARG A 124 12.87 7.75 15.60
C ARG A 124 14.11 7.82 14.72
N LEU A 125 14.60 6.68 14.21
CA LEU A 125 15.66 6.65 13.19
C LEU A 125 15.18 7.30 11.88
N ASN A 126 14.02 6.89 11.37
CA ASN A 126 13.48 7.34 10.08
C ASN A 126 13.01 8.81 10.09
N TRP A 127 12.03 9.13 10.93
CA TRP A 127 11.41 10.46 10.99
C TRP A 127 12.26 11.46 11.77
N GLY A 128 12.88 11.00 12.87
CA GLY A 128 13.63 11.84 13.79
C GLY A 128 15.07 12.14 13.35
N GLY A 129 15.63 11.31 12.46
CA GLY A 129 17.05 11.35 12.10
C GLY A 129 17.99 10.99 13.25
N VAL A 130 17.47 10.32 14.30
CA VAL A 130 18.26 9.82 15.43
C VAL A 130 19.19 8.70 14.93
N LYS A 131 20.37 8.53 15.52
CA LYS A 131 21.24 7.38 15.23
C LYS A 131 21.01 6.28 16.24
N LEU A 132 21.25 5.02 15.87
CA LEU A 132 21.05 3.88 16.75
C LEU A 132 21.80 4.02 18.09
N GLY A 133 23.07 4.42 18.05
CA GLY A 133 23.90 4.64 19.24
C GLY A 133 23.60 5.93 20.03
N ASP A 134 22.74 6.80 19.52
CA ASP A 134 22.27 8.01 20.23
C ASP A 134 20.93 7.75 20.95
N ASP A 135 20.17 6.73 20.54
CA ASP A 135 18.85 6.34 21.07
C ASP A 135 18.98 5.44 22.31
N GLU A 136 18.18 5.66 23.37
CA GLU A 136 18.29 4.87 24.61
C GLU A 136 17.86 3.40 24.43
N PHE A 137 16.78 3.14 23.69
CA PHE A 137 16.39 1.76 23.36
C PHE A 137 17.37 1.15 22.35
N GLY A 138 17.89 1.97 21.43
CA GLY A 138 18.96 1.60 20.50
C GLY A 138 20.26 1.15 21.17
N LYS A 139 20.71 1.85 22.22
CA LYS A 139 21.84 1.44 23.07
C LYS A 139 21.50 0.13 23.80
N ALA A 140 20.33 0.06 24.43
CA ALA A 140 19.95 -1.09 25.25
C ALA A 140 19.83 -2.40 24.46
N ILE A 141 19.38 -2.36 23.19
CA ILE A 141 19.29 -3.57 22.36
C ILE A 141 20.67 -4.05 21.89
N LEU A 142 21.63 -3.13 21.72
CA LEU A 142 23.05 -3.47 21.51
C LEU A 142 23.66 -4.06 22.79
N GLU A 143 23.40 -3.47 23.97
CA GLU A 143 23.83 -4.00 25.27
C GLU A 143 23.24 -5.39 25.58
N ALA A 144 22.04 -5.68 25.08
CA ALA A 144 21.40 -7.00 25.19
C ALA A 144 22.05 -8.08 24.31
N GLY A 145 23.00 -7.71 23.43
CA GLY A 145 23.77 -8.65 22.60
C GLY A 145 23.32 -8.76 21.14
N VAL A 146 22.40 -7.90 20.67
CA VAL A 146 22.02 -7.84 19.25
C VAL A 146 22.96 -6.88 18.52
N ASP A 147 23.68 -7.34 17.51
CA ASP A 147 24.61 -6.47 16.77
C ASP A 147 23.89 -5.44 15.88
N GLU A 148 24.54 -4.31 15.59
CA GLU A 148 23.99 -3.21 14.78
C GLU A 148 23.49 -3.67 13.39
N LYS A 149 24.20 -4.59 12.72
CA LYS A 149 23.78 -5.08 11.40
C LYS A 149 22.50 -5.91 11.51
N THR A 150 22.36 -6.70 12.58
CA THR A 150 21.11 -7.42 12.89
C THR A 150 19.98 -6.43 13.19
N VAL A 151 20.18 -5.45 14.09
CA VAL A 151 19.19 -4.38 14.38
C VAL A 151 18.75 -3.65 13.11
N MET A 152 19.70 -3.25 12.25
CA MET A 152 19.37 -2.56 11.00
C MET A 152 18.67 -3.47 9.97
N SER A 153 18.91 -4.78 9.99
CA SER A 153 18.15 -5.74 9.18
C SER A 153 16.70 -5.89 9.66
N TRP A 154 16.51 -5.81 10.98
CA TRP A 154 15.23 -5.94 11.66
C TRP A 154 14.26 -4.77 11.39
N THR A 155 14.78 -3.58 11.04
CA THR A 155 13.96 -2.43 10.59
C THR A 155 13.09 -2.71 9.35
N LYS A 156 13.34 -3.83 8.64
CA LYS A 156 12.61 -4.25 7.43
C LYS A 156 11.53 -5.30 7.72
N ASP A 157 11.24 -5.56 8.99
CA ASP A 157 10.29 -6.57 9.47
C ASP A 157 10.56 -7.99 8.89
N PRO A 158 11.72 -8.59 9.21
CA PRO A 158 12.04 -9.95 8.79
C PRO A 158 11.16 -10.98 9.51
N GLN A 159 11.06 -12.18 8.92
CA GLN A 159 10.49 -13.32 9.64
C GLN A 159 11.50 -13.85 10.66
N VAL A 160 11.05 -14.04 11.89
CA VAL A 160 11.81 -14.64 13.00
C VAL A 160 11.11 -15.90 13.50
N VAL A 161 11.85 -16.75 14.22
CA VAL A 161 11.31 -17.92 14.89
C VAL A 161 11.59 -17.82 16.39
N HIS A 162 10.52 -17.77 17.17
CA HIS A 162 10.55 -17.80 18.64
C HIS A 162 9.54 -18.84 19.12
N ASP A 163 9.90 -19.64 20.12
CA ASP A 163 9.11 -20.79 20.60
C ASP A 163 8.60 -21.76 19.50
N GLY A 164 9.42 -21.95 18.45
CA GLY A 164 9.08 -22.80 17.30
C GLY A 164 7.98 -22.24 16.38
N LYS A 165 7.50 -21.01 16.62
CA LYS A 165 6.53 -20.30 15.77
C LYS A 165 7.24 -19.28 14.90
N GLY A 166 6.95 -19.31 13.60
CA GLY A 166 7.40 -18.27 12.66
C GLY A 166 6.39 -17.12 12.63
N ALA A 167 6.88 -15.90 12.84
CA ALA A 167 6.10 -14.66 12.75
C ALA A 167 6.96 -13.54 12.15
N SER A 168 6.36 -12.38 11.87
CA SER A 168 7.15 -11.16 11.62
C SER A 168 7.78 -10.67 12.93
N LEU A 169 8.88 -9.93 12.85
CA LEU A 169 9.53 -9.37 14.03
C LEU A 169 8.62 -8.35 14.70
N PHE A 170 7.90 -7.52 13.92
CA PHE A 170 7.03 -6.50 14.47
C PHE A 170 5.84 -7.15 15.20
N ASP A 171 5.19 -8.17 14.61
CA ASP A 171 4.16 -8.97 15.31
C ASP A 171 4.72 -9.66 16.58
N THR A 172 6.03 -10.00 16.60
CA THR A 172 6.69 -10.63 17.76
C THR A 172 6.94 -9.63 18.90
N PHE A 173 7.02 -8.34 18.61
CA PHE A 173 7.25 -7.26 19.58
C PHE A 173 6.01 -6.39 19.87
N GLU A 174 4.92 -6.56 19.12
CA GLU A 174 3.69 -5.77 19.28
C GLU A 174 3.12 -5.85 20.72
N ASP A 175 2.68 -4.70 21.23
CA ASP A 175 2.10 -4.49 22.57
C ASP A 175 3.02 -4.81 23.77
N LYS A 176 4.33 -4.95 23.54
CA LYS A 176 5.31 -5.27 24.59
C LYS A 176 6.03 -4.06 25.13
N ASP A 177 6.37 -4.12 26.41
CA ASP A 177 7.19 -3.11 27.07
C ASP A 177 8.68 -3.22 26.69
N ALA A 178 9.45 -2.16 26.94
CA ALA A 178 10.86 -2.08 26.58
C ALA A 178 11.69 -3.26 27.13
N SER A 179 11.52 -3.62 28.40
CA SER A 179 12.22 -4.76 29.01
C SER A 179 11.87 -6.11 28.36
N GLN A 180 10.62 -6.28 27.93
CA GLN A 180 10.13 -7.48 27.26
C GLN A 180 10.69 -7.59 25.83
N CYS A 181 10.68 -6.50 25.07
CA CYS A 181 11.30 -6.45 23.74
C CYS A 181 12.80 -6.76 23.80
N LEU A 182 13.54 -6.21 24.77
CA LEU A 182 14.97 -6.47 24.94
C LEU A 182 15.26 -7.93 25.29
N THR A 183 14.41 -8.56 26.10
CA THR A 183 14.52 -9.99 26.44
C THR A 183 14.29 -10.86 25.20
N LEU A 184 13.18 -10.64 24.48
CA LEU A 184 12.87 -11.39 23.26
C LEU A 184 13.92 -11.16 22.16
N ALA A 185 14.44 -9.95 22.02
CA ALA A 185 15.51 -9.63 21.08
C ALA A 185 16.76 -10.48 21.36
N LYS A 186 17.16 -10.58 22.63
CA LYS A 186 18.28 -11.43 23.07
C LYS A 186 18.02 -12.91 22.76
N ASP A 187 16.82 -13.41 23.05
CA ASP A 187 16.44 -14.81 22.83
C ASP A 187 16.38 -15.19 21.34
N ILE A 188 15.89 -14.29 20.48
CA ILE A 188 15.81 -14.50 19.02
C ILE A 188 17.20 -14.69 18.41
N VAL A 189 18.19 -13.87 18.81
CA VAL A 189 19.58 -14.03 18.34
C VAL A 189 20.37 -15.07 19.13
N LYS A 190 19.81 -15.59 20.23
CA LYS A 190 20.45 -16.53 21.17
C LYS A 190 21.78 -16.00 21.72
N ALA A 191 21.84 -14.73 22.11
CA ALA A 191 23.10 -14.16 22.60
C ALA A 191 23.49 -14.82 23.93
N GLU A 192 24.67 -15.44 23.96
CA GLU A 192 25.23 -16.04 25.18
C GLU A 192 25.61 -14.94 26.19
N GLU A 193 26.13 -13.82 25.69
CA GLU A 193 26.51 -12.63 26.45
C GLU A 193 25.49 -11.49 26.29
N GLY A 194 25.71 -10.34 26.92
CA GLY A 194 24.81 -9.18 26.89
C GLY A 194 23.83 -9.10 28.07
N LYS A 195 23.46 -7.88 28.45
CA LYS A 195 22.66 -7.56 29.65
C LYS A 195 21.37 -6.87 29.25
N VAL A 196 20.23 -7.48 29.59
CA VAL A 196 18.91 -6.82 29.44
C VAL A 196 18.80 -5.69 30.46
N ASN A 197 18.63 -4.46 29.98
CA ASN A 197 18.43 -3.29 30.82
C ASN A 197 16.92 -3.07 31.10
N VAL A 198 16.46 -3.56 32.26
CA VAL A 198 15.07 -3.40 32.74
C VAL A 198 14.73 -2.01 33.31
N GLY A 199 15.64 -1.04 33.15
CA GLY A 199 15.42 0.36 33.51
C GLY A 199 15.17 1.28 32.32
N VAL A 200 15.11 0.73 31.10
CA VAL A 200 14.82 1.49 29.88
C VAL A 200 13.34 1.87 29.87
N LYS A 201 13.04 3.15 29.66
CA LYS A 201 11.67 3.64 29.50
C LYS A 201 11.04 3.11 28.21
N ASN A 202 9.73 2.94 28.24
CA ASN A 202 8.95 2.88 27.01
C ASN A 202 9.11 4.23 26.28
N ALA A 203 9.45 4.18 25.00
CA ALA A 203 9.60 5.37 24.17
C ALA A 203 8.99 5.15 22.78
N ALA A 204 8.10 6.04 22.36
CA ALA A 204 7.37 5.97 21.09
C ALA A 204 7.56 7.23 20.24
N PHE A 205 7.33 7.08 18.93
CA PHE A 205 7.09 8.17 18.00
C PHE A 205 5.58 8.24 17.72
N VAL A 206 5.00 9.39 17.99
CA VAL A 206 3.57 9.69 17.81
C VAL A 206 3.48 10.75 16.74
N PHE A 207 2.47 10.68 15.86
CA PHE A 207 2.13 11.82 15.02
C PHE A 207 0.64 11.98 14.77
N ILE A 208 0.20 13.23 14.71
CA ILE A 208 -1.13 13.60 14.25
C ILE A 208 -1.11 13.59 12.72
N LYS A 209 -2.04 12.85 12.12
CA LYS A 209 -2.15 12.66 10.67
C LYS A 209 -2.59 13.96 9.98
N PRO A 210 -2.24 14.17 8.70
CA PRO A 210 -2.47 15.47 8.04
C PRO A 210 -3.92 15.95 8.02
N HIS A 211 -4.91 15.04 7.92
CA HIS A 211 -6.34 15.41 7.97
C HIS A 211 -6.81 15.98 9.32
N ALA A 212 -6.05 15.72 10.39
CA ALA A 212 -6.34 16.12 11.77
C ALA A 212 -5.25 17.05 12.36
N ASN A 213 -4.28 17.48 11.55
CA ASN A 213 -3.19 18.34 12.02
C ASN A 213 -3.65 19.79 12.19
N VAL A 214 -4.39 20.03 13.27
CA VAL A 214 -4.93 21.32 13.68
C VAL A 214 -4.65 21.56 15.17
N GLU A 215 -4.55 22.83 15.58
CA GLU A 215 -4.17 23.21 16.96
C GLU A 215 -5.04 22.56 18.04
N ALA A 216 -6.34 22.41 17.79
CA ALA A 216 -7.27 21.76 18.72
C ALA A 216 -6.91 20.28 18.99
N VAL A 217 -6.51 19.53 17.95
CA VAL A 217 -6.07 18.12 18.09
C VAL A 217 -4.67 18.05 18.69
N GLN A 218 -3.75 18.95 18.30
CA GLN A 218 -2.43 19.04 18.92
C GLN A 218 -2.56 19.25 20.44
N LYS A 219 -3.41 20.21 20.84
CA LYS A 219 -3.71 20.47 22.25
C LYS A 219 -4.31 19.24 22.95
N LEU A 220 -5.34 18.62 22.37
CA LEU A 220 -5.98 17.41 22.91
C LEU A 220 -4.98 16.27 23.16
N VAL A 221 -4.05 16.03 22.22
CA VAL A 221 -3.05 14.95 22.38
C VAL A 221 -2.04 15.28 23.49
N LYS A 222 -1.58 16.54 23.59
CA LYS A 222 -0.69 16.97 24.68
C LYS A 222 -1.34 16.89 26.05
N GLU A 223 -2.57 17.41 26.18
CA GLU A 223 -3.34 17.34 27.43
C GLU A 223 -3.56 15.89 27.86
N LYS A 224 -3.83 14.98 26.92
CA LYS A 224 -3.99 13.56 27.24
C LYS A 224 -2.68 12.91 27.70
N PHE A 225 -1.55 13.26 27.08
CA PHE A 225 -0.24 12.74 27.50
C PHE A 225 0.17 13.27 28.87
N GLU A 226 -0.10 14.53 29.18
CA GLU A 226 0.08 15.09 30.53
C GLU A 226 -0.80 14.37 31.57
N GLU A 227 -2.09 14.15 31.26
CA GLU A 227 -3.04 13.41 32.11
C GLU A 227 -2.52 12.01 32.51
N VAL A 228 -1.90 11.29 31.57
CA VAL A 228 -1.34 9.94 31.79
C VAL A 228 0.16 9.92 32.08
N LYS A 229 0.76 11.07 32.44
CA LYS A 229 2.19 11.23 32.79
C LYS A 229 3.20 10.83 31.69
N ILE A 230 2.80 10.81 30.42
CA ILE A 230 3.70 10.60 29.29
C ILE A 230 4.48 11.90 29.05
N THR A 231 5.81 11.81 29.01
CA THR A 231 6.70 12.96 28.79
C THR A 231 6.95 13.15 27.29
N ILE A 232 6.66 14.34 26.75
CA ILE A 232 7.07 14.72 25.39
C ILE A 232 8.52 15.22 25.46
N THR A 233 9.45 14.52 24.80
CA THR A 233 10.89 14.85 24.81
C THR A 233 11.32 15.70 23.62
N LYS A 234 10.58 15.60 22.50
CA LYS A 234 10.77 16.39 21.29
C LYS A 234 9.48 16.44 20.50
N GLU A 235 9.16 17.57 19.90
CA GLU A 235 8.00 17.71 19.02
C GLU A 235 8.28 18.68 17.87
N GLY A 236 7.41 18.68 16.85
CA GLY A 236 7.50 19.59 15.73
C GLY A 236 6.61 19.21 14.55
N THR A 237 6.69 20.01 13.49
CA THR A 237 5.97 19.77 12.23
C THR A 237 6.94 19.21 11.17
N ILE A 238 6.46 18.26 10.35
CA ILE A 238 7.18 17.82 9.13
C ILE A 238 6.23 18.00 7.94
N GLU A 239 6.65 18.84 6.99
CA GLU A 239 5.90 19.19 5.79
C GLU A 239 5.96 18.08 4.73
N GLY A 240 4.90 17.92 3.93
CA GLY A 240 4.76 16.85 2.95
C GLY A 240 5.86 16.82 1.89
N ALA A 241 6.41 17.98 1.52
CA ALA A 241 7.57 18.09 0.64
C ALA A 241 8.85 17.47 1.24
N GLU A 242 9.02 17.51 2.57
CA GLU A 242 10.12 16.82 3.26
C GLU A 242 9.85 15.32 3.39
N ILE A 243 8.61 14.94 3.71
CA ILE A 243 8.16 13.55 3.74
C ILE A 243 8.42 12.86 2.40
N ASP A 244 8.10 13.53 1.29
CA ASP A 244 8.35 13.04 -0.06
C ASP A 244 9.85 12.89 -0.36
N LYS A 245 10.60 13.98 -0.16
CA LYS A 245 12.04 14.05 -0.45
C LYS A 245 12.87 13.01 0.32
N LYS A 246 12.53 12.77 1.58
CA LYS A 246 13.22 11.82 2.46
C LYS A 246 12.58 10.41 2.44
N LEU A 247 11.51 10.20 1.68
CA LEU A 247 10.75 8.94 1.63
C LEU A 247 10.23 8.48 3.01
N LEU A 248 9.93 9.41 3.93
CA LEU A 248 9.66 9.06 5.34
C LEU A 248 8.46 8.14 5.50
N ILE A 249 7.36 8.44 4.79
CA ILE A 249 6.15 7.62 4.79
C ILE A 249 6.33 6.31 4.01
N ASP A 250 7.22 6.28 3.01
CA ASP A 250 7.57 5.06 2.27
C ASP A 250 8.41 4.11 3.13
N ASN A 251 9.32 4.62 3.94
CA ASN A 251 10.12 3.84 4.89
C ASN A 251 9.28 3.37 6.09
N HIS A 252 8.43 4.23 6.64
CA HIS A 252 7.51 3.86 7.72
C HIS A 252 6.55 2.73 7.30
N TYR A 253 6.09 2.75 6.04
CA TYR A 253 5.29 1.67 5.45
C TYR A 253 6.09 0.76 4.48
N TYR A 254 7.38 0.51 4.77
CA TYR A 254 8.30 -0.17 3.84
C TYR A 254 7.76 -1.48 3.26
N ALA A 255 7.13 -2.32 4.10
CA ALA A 255 6.59 -3.61 3.67
C ALA A 255 5.57 -3.51 2.52
N ILE A 256 4.76 -2.44 2.45
CA ILE A 256 3.82 -2.20 1.35
C ILE A 256 4.41 -1.27 0.28
N ALA A 257 5.15 -0.23 0.68
CA ALA A 257 5.76 0.76 -0.21
C ALA A 257 6.79 0.15 -1.17
N ASN A 258 7.63 -0.77 -0.66
CA ASN A 258 8.63 -1.45 -1.46
C ASN A 258 8.01 -2.19 -2.65
N LYS A 259 6.85 -2.81 -2.43
CA LYS A 259 6.12 -3.60 -3.44
C LYS A 259 5.23 -2.74 -4.35
N ALA A 260 4.79 -1.58 -3.86
CA ALA A 260 3.94 -0.64 -4.58
C ALA A 260 4.72 0.35 -5.48
N LYS A 261 5.99 0.65 -5.15
CA LYS A 261 6.74 1.76 -5.75
C LYS A 261 8.24 1.52 -5.92
N LEU A 262 8.92 0.97 -4.91
CA LEU A 262 10.40 1.00 -4.86
C LEU A 262 11.08 -0.13 -5.66
N THR A 263 10.47 -1.32 -5.72
CA THR A 263 10.97 -2.50 -6.44
C THR A 263 10.10 -2.80 -7.66
N GLN A 264 10.72 -3.24 -8.77
CA GLN A 264 9.99 -3.65 -9.98
C GLN A 264 9.33 -5.04 -9.78
N PRO A 265 8.15 -5.32 -10.36
CA PRO A 265 7.45 -6.59 -10.17
C PRO A 265 8.26 -7.86 -10.45
N LYS A 266 9.20 -7.80 -11.40
CA LYS A 266 10.09 -8.92 -11.77
C LYS A 266 11.09 -9.28 -10.67
N ASP A 267 11.44 -8.32 -9.82
CA ASP A 267 12.45 -8.45 -8.75
C ASP A 267 11.79 -8.77 -7.39
N LEU A 268 10.46 -8.87 -7.34
CA LEU A 268 9.70 -9.25 -6.15
C LEU A 268 9.63 -10.77 -6.00
N VAL A 269 10.08 -11.27 -4.84
CA VAL A 269 9.94 -12.68 -4.47
C VAL A 269 8.48 -12.97 -4.09
N VAL A 270 7.76 -13.65 -4.98
CA VAL A 270 6.42 -14.21 -4.70
C VAL A 270 6.58 -15.68 -4.29
N PRO A 271 6.11 -16.10 -3.09
CA PRO A 271 6.12 -17.50 -2.69
C PRO A 271 5.34 -18.39 -3.66
N GLU A 272 5.70 -19.66 -3.80
CA GLU A 272 5.00 -20.61 -4.69
C GLU A 272 3.49 -20.72 -4.37
N SER A 273 3.11 -20.65 -3.09
CA SER A 273 1.70 -20.59 -2.68
C SER A 273 1.00 -19.29 -3.12
N GLY A 274 1.74 -18.19 -3.28
CA GLY A 274 1.28 -16.94 -3.87
C GLY A 274 1.11 -17.05 -5.39
N LYS A 275 2.07 -17.65 -6.09
CA LYS A 275 1.98 -17.90 -7.53
C LYS A 275 0.78 -18.78 -7.88
N LYS A 276 0.57 -19.86 -7.12
CA LYS A 276 -0.60 -20.72 -7.28
C LYS A 276 -1.91 -19.93 -7.09
N LYS A 277 -2.01 -19.09 -6.04
CA LYS A 277 -3.18 -18.21 -5.85
C LYS A 277 -3.41 -17.25 -7.02
N PHE A 278 -2.35 -16.80 -7.70
CA PHE A 278 -2.46 -15.95 -8.90
C PHE A 278 -3.02 -16.74 -10.09
N GLU A 279 -2.51 -17.94 -10.35
CA GLU A 279 -3.01 -18.83 -11.40
C GLU A 279 -4.46 -19.27 -11.11
N ASP A 280 -4.78 -19.68 -9.89
CA ASP A 280 -6.13 -20.06 -9.45
C ASP A 280 -7.15 -18.92 -9.63
N ALA A 281 -6.75 -17.67 -9.36
CA ALA A 281 -7.65 -16.51 -9.40
C ALA A 281 -7.82 -15.88 -10.78
N PHE A 282 -6.81 -15.99 -11.65
CA PHE A 282 -6.76 -15.24 -12.92
C PHE A 282 -6.57 -16.12 -14.17
N GLY A 283 -6.36 -17.43 -14.03
CA GLY A 283 -6.18 -18.35 -15.15
C GLY A 283 -4.88 -18.14 -15.94
N LEU A 284 -3.90 -17.48 -15.33
CA LEU A 284 -2.63 -17.09 -15.94
C LEU A 284 -1.49 -17.33 -14.96
N LYS A 285 -0.38 -17.91 -15.41
CA LYS A 285 0.81 -18.11 -14.56
C LYS A 285 1.51 -16.79 -14.26
N TRP A 286 2.11 -16.70 -13.08
CA TRP A 286 2.83 -15.50 -12.65
C TRP A 286 3.98 -15.15 -13.60
N GLU A 287 4.77 -16.15 -14.01
CA GLU A 287 5.89 -16.01 -14.93
C GLU A 287 5.43 -15.54 -16.33
N ASP A 288 4.28 -16.03 -16.82
CA ASP A 288 3.71 -15.59 -18.09
C ASP A 288 3.16 -14.16 -18.01
N ALA A 289 2.56 -13.77 -16.88
CA ALA A 289 2.11 -12.39 -16.64
C ALA A 289 3.28 -11.40 -16.56
N LEU A 290 4.41 -11.80 -15.96
CA LEU A 290 5.65 -11.02 -15.96
C LEU A 290 6.25 -10.92 -17.37
N LYS A 291 6.35 -12.05 -18.10
CA LYS A 291 6.87 -12.09 -19.47
C LYS A 291 6.02 -11.24 -20.43
N GLY A 292 4.70 -11.21 -20.23
CA GLY A 292 3.76 -10.35 -20.96
C GLY A 292 3.74 -8.88 -20.53
N GLN A 293 4.54 -8.46 -19.54
CA GLN A 293 4.54 -7.11 -18.96
C GLN A 293 3.14 -6.62 -18.50
N LEU A 294 2.35 -7.57 -17.99
CA LEU A 294 0.99 -7.36 -17.50
C LEU A 294 0.95 -7.02 -16.01
N VAL A 295 1.99 -7.40 -15.25
CA VAL A 295 2.14 -7.07 -13.84
C VAL A 295 2.88 -5.73 -13.68
N LEU A 296 2.35 -4.85 -12.85
CA LEU A 296 2.86 -3.51 -12.56
C LEU A 296 2.83 -3.26 -11.05
N ASN A 297 3.78 -2.50 -10.52
CA ASN A 297 3.58 -1.87 -9.21
C ASN A 297 2.64 -0.66 -9.35
N ALA A 298 2.15 -0.11 -8.23
CA ALA A 298 1.18 0.98 -8.24
C ALA A 298 1.72 2.25 -8.93
N ALA A 299 3.00 2.59 -8.71
CA ALA A 299 3.63 3.74 -9.35
C ALA A 299 3.80 3.56 -10.87
N GLU A 300 4.18 2.36 -11.32
CA GLU A 300 4.23 1.98 -12.73
C GLU A 300 2.83 2.03 -13.38
N ALA A 301 1.78 1.62 -12.66
CA ALA A 301 0.40 1.66 -13.13
C ALA A 301 -0.09 3.11 -13.33
N CYS A 302 0.11 4.00 -12.35
CA CYS A 302 -0.15 5.44 -12.50
C CYS A 302 0.56 6.01 -13.74
N LYS A 303 1.87 5.73 -13.90
CA LYS A 303 2.65 6.22 -15.03
C LYS A 303 2.22 5.65 -16.39
N LYS A 304 1.96 4.33 -16.49
CA LYS A 304 1.61 3.64 -17.75
C LYS A 304 0.23 4.06 -18.26
N TYR A 305 -0.73 4.20 -17.36
CA TYR A 305 -2.13 4.51 -17.71
C TYR A 305 -2.47 6.00 -17.56
N LYS A 306 -1.51 6.84 -17.16
CA LYS A 306 -1.68 8.28 -16.88
C LYS A 306 -2.79 8.56 -15.85
N LEU A 307 -2.82 7.76 -14.80
CA LEU A 307 -3.76 7.91 -13.69
C LEU A 307 -3.10 8.65 -12.53
N ASP A 308 -3.87 9.47 -11.83
CA ASP A 308 -3.50 9.93 -10.50
C ASP A 308 -3.62 8.82 -9.44
N ALA A 309 -3.26 9.16 -8.21
CA ALA A 309 -3.25 8.24 -7.08
C ALA A 309 -4.67 7.76 -6.68
N ASN A 310 -5.67 8.62 -6.80
CA ASN A 310 -7.06 8.35 -6.43
C ASN A 310 -7.77 7.57 -7.54
N GLU A 311 -7.59 7.92 -8.81
CA GLU A 311 -8.11 7.16 -9.95
C GLU A 311 -7.63 5.70 -9.96
N LEU A 312 -6.38 5.45 -9.56
CA LEU A 312 -5.89 4.08 -9.37
C LEU A 312 -6.57 3.39 -8.18
N ASN A 313 -6.75 4.11 -7.07
CA ASN A 313 -7.39 3.58 -5.85
C ASN A 313 -8.89 3.27 -6.06
N GLU A 314 -9.62 4.06 -6.85
CA GLU A 314 -11.00 3.77 -7.25
C GLU A 314 -11.09 2.45 -8.03
N ARG A 315 -10.20 2.24 -9.01
CA ARG A 315 -10.13 0.98 -9.77
C ARG A 315 -9.73 -0.19 -8.87
N TRP A 316 -8.82 0.02 -7.91
CA TRP A 316 -8.47 -0.97 -6.89
C TRP A 316 -9.66 -1.31 -5.98
N ALA A 317 -10.42 -0.31 -5.51
CA ALA A 317 -11.63 -0.50 -4.72
C ALA A 317 -12.71 -1.26 -5.50
N LYS A 318 -12.87 -0.97 -6.80
CA LYS A 318 -13.72 -1.77 -7.68
C LYS A 318 -13.22 -3.21 -7.80
N ALA A 319 -11.93 -3.45 -8.02
CA ALA A 319 -11.36 -4.80 -8.05
C ALA A 319 -11.60 -5.55 -6.72
N LYS A 320 -11.53 -4.86 -5.57
CA LYS A 320 -11.86 -5.41 -4.25
C LYS A 320 -13.32 -5.85 -4.17
N LYS A 321 -14.25 -4.99 -4.61
CA LYS A 321 -15.70 -5.27 -4.66
C LYS A 321 -16.02 -6.44 -5.60
N ASP A 322 -15.36 -6.50 -6.75
CA ASP A 322 -15.49 -7.57 -7.75
C ASP A 322 -14.76 -8.87 -7.34
N LYS A 323 -14.16 -8.94 -6.14
CA LYS A 323 -13.35 -10.06 -5.62
C LYS A 323 -12.12 -10.43 -6.48
N LYS A 324 -11.59 -9.48 -7.25
CA LYS A 324 -10.42 -9.63 -8.14
C LYS A 324 -9.10 -9.25 -7.46
N ILE A 325 -8.98 -9.48 -6.15
CA ILE A 325 -7.77 -9.21 -5.35
C ILE A 325 -7.34 -10.47 -4.59
N ILE A 326 -6.04 -10.75 -4.61
CA ILE A 326 -5.41 -11.84 -3.87
C ILE A 326 -4.34 -11.31 -2.92
N LYS A 327 -4.12 -12.03 -1.81
CA LYS A 327 -3.04 -11.78 -0.83
C LYS A 327 -1.96 -12.86 -0.95
N PHE A 328 -0.76 -12.46 -1.33
CA PHE A 328 0.42 -13.33 -1.35
C PHE A 328 0.99 -13.52 0.06
N GLY A 329 1.02 -12.45 0.87
CA GLY A 329 1.57 -12.46 2.23
C GLY A 329 1.45 -11.11 2.94
N GLY A 330 2.26 -10.88 3.98
CA GLY A 330 2.33 -9.61 4.71
C GLY A 330 2.59 -8.43 3.77
N GLY A 331 1.68 -7.45 3.78
CA GLY A 331 1.74 -6.27 2.92
C GLY A 331 1.84 -6.55 1.41
N PHE A 332 1.46 -7.74 0.92
CA PHE A 332 1.63 -8.11 -0.49
C PHE A 332 0.31 -8.55 -1.11
N TYR A 333 -0.30 -7.63 -1.87
CA TYR A 333 -1.58 -7.81 -2.55
C TYR A 333 -1.41 -7.57 -4.06
N CYS A 334 -2.13 -8.35 -4.86
CA CYS A 334 -2.20 -8.19 -6.32
C CYS A 334 -3.68 -8.17 -6.75
N ALA A 335 -4.01 -7.30 -7.70
CA ALA A 335 -5.38 -7.12 -8.19
C ALA A 335 -5.43 -7.04 -9.72
N LYS A 336 -6.46 -7.61 -10.34
CA LYS A 336 -6.77 -7.31 -11.76
C LYS A 336 -7.52 -5.98 -11.81
N VAL A 337 -6.80 -4.91 -12.16
CA VAL A 337 -7.28 -3.51 -12.12
C VAL A 337 -7.63 -2.99 -13.51
N PHE A 338 -7.00 -3.53 -14.54
CA PHE A 338 -7.30 -3.24 -15.94
C PHE A 338 -7.75 -4.53 -16.63
N GLU A 339 -8.80 -4.41 -17.44
CA GLU A 339 -9.33 -5.50 -18.23
C GLU A 339 -9.22 -5.15 -19.71
N ALA A 340 -8.84 -6.14 -20.51
CA ALA A 340 -8.95 -6.02 -21.95
C ALA A 340 -10.42 -5.84 -22.35
N VAL A 341 -10.72 -4.78 -23.10
CA VAL A 341 -12.06 -4.58 -23.65
C VAL A 341 -12.28 -5.68 -24.69
N ALA A 342 -13.11 -6.67 -24.34
CA ALA A 342 -13.55 -7.67 -25.30
C ALA A 342 -14.12 -6.94 -26.53
N PRO A 343 -13.73 -7.32 -27.76
CA PRO A 343 -14.25 -6.67 -28.95
C PRO A 343 -15.78 -6.79 -28.92
N LYS A 344 -16.48 -5.65 -28.87
CA LYS A 344 -17.93 -5.61 -29.00
C LYS A 344 -18.28 -6.41 -30.25
N ALA A 345 -19.01 -7.51 -30.09
CA ALA A 345 -19.48 -8.30 -31.21
C ALA A 345 -20.27 -7.36 -32.12
N THR A 346 -19.71 -7.04 -33.29
CA THR A 346 -20.32 -6.08 -34.20
C THR A 346 -21.65 -6.66 -34.69
N THR A 347 -22.75 -6.05 -34.24
CA THR A 347 -24.12 -6.42 -34.61
C THR A 347 -24.31 -6.47 -36.12
N GLU A 348 -23.51 -5.71 -36.86
CA GLU A 348 -23.35 -5.78 -38.32
C GLU A 348 -23.29 -7.21 -38.89
N LYS A 349 -22.63 -8.18 -38.24
CA LYS A 349 -22.61 -9.58 -38.74
C LYS A 349 -23.92 -10.33 -38.50
N ALA A 350 -24.63 -10.02 -37.41
CA ALA A 350 -25.95 -10.59 -37.13
C ALA A 350 -27.05 -9.93 -38.00
N GLU A 351 -26.93 -8.63 -38.24
CA GLU A 351 -27.83 -7.85 -39.09
C GLU A 351 -27.65 -8.19 -40.58
N LYS A 352 -26.41 -8.31 -41.07
CA LYS A 352 -26.15 -8.79 -42.43
C LYS A 352 -26.67 -10.21 -42.65
N LYS A 353 -26.48 -11.11 -41.67
CA LYS A 353 -27.01 -12.49 -41.76
C LYS A 353 -28.54 -12.52 -41.80
N LYS A 354 -29.22 -11.74 -40.94
CA LYS A 354 -30.70 -11.58 -41.00
C LYS A 354 -31.18 -10.97 -42.31
N ALA A 355 -30.47 -9.97 -42.85
CA ALA A 355 -30.83 -9.32 -44.12
C ALA A 355 -30.60 -10.22 -45.35
N GLU A 356 -29.70 -11.20 -45.25
CA GLU A 356 -29.43 -12.18 -46.30
C GLU A 356 -30.39 -13.39 -46.23
N GLU A 357 -30.73 -13.85 -45.01
CA GLU A 357 -31.76 -14.88 -44.78
C GLU A 357 -33.16 -14.37 -45.20
N ALA A 358 -33.49 -13.10 -44.96
CA ALA A 358 -34.75 -12.47 -45.40
C ALA A 358 -34.90 -12.34 -46.93
N LYS A 359 -33.82 -12.51 -47.72
CA LYS A 359 -33.83 -12.46 -49.20
C LYS A 359 -33.92 -13.82 -49.87
N LYS A 360 -34.07 -14.92 -49.11
CA LYS A 360 -34.04 -16.30 -49.62
C LYS A 360 -35.32 -17.11 -49.42
N ALA A 361 -36.42 -16.50 -48.98
CA ALA A 361 -37.73 -17.16 -48.97
C ALA A 361 -38.34 -17.16 -50.40
N PRO A 362 -38.64 -18.33 -51.00
CA PRO A 362 -39.22 -18.40 -52.33
C PRO A 362 -40.74 -18.17 -52.34
N GLU A 363 -41.22 -17.80 -53.51
CA GLU A 363 -42.60 -17.47 -53.87
C GLU A 363 -43.52 -18.70 -53.90
N GLU A 364 -44.35 -18.92 -52.87
CA GLU A 364 -45.43 -19.92 -52.96
C GLU A 364 -46.64 -19.66 -52.02
N ALA A 365 -47.52 -18.72 -52.40
CA ALA A 365 -48.87 -18.57 -51.81
C ALA A 365 -49.82 -17.70 -52.68
N LYS A 366 -50.14 -18.14 -53.91
CA LYS A 366 -51.23 -17.54 -54.72
C LYS A 366 -52.33 -18.57 -54.98
N LYS A 367 -53.38 -18.56 -54.14
CA LYS A 367 -54.80 -18.74 -54.54
C LYS A 367 -55.74 -18.77 -53.32
N ALA A 368 -56.61 -17.76 -53.24
CA ALA A 368 -57.94 -17.88 -52.66
C ALA A 368 -58.87 -17.04 -53.56
N PRO A 369 -60.03 -17.57 -54.01
CA PRO A 369 -61.06 -16.76 -54.63
C PRO A 369 -61.99 -16.13 -53.59
N GLU A 370 -62.65 -15.07 -54.04
CA GLU A 370 -63.49 -14.12 -53.33
C GLU A 370 -64.95 -14.63 -53.12
N GLU A 371 -65.73 -13.85 -52.36
CA GLU A 371 -67.19 -13.93 -52.08
C GLU A 371 -67.64 -14.58 -50.74
N ALA A 372 -68.65 -14.05 -50.02
CA ALA A 372 -69.24 -12.70 -50.00
C ALA A 372 -70.14 -12.47 -48.75
N LYS A 373 -70.23 -11.20 -48.32
CA LYS A 373 -71.41 -10.51 -47.74
C LYS A 373 -71.94 -10.82 -46.32
N LYS A 374 -72.04 -9.70 -45.57
CA LYS A 374 -73.10 -9.22 -44.66
C LYS A 374 -73.02 -9.51 -43.15
N ALA A 375 -72.93 -8.39 -42.42
CA ALA A 375 -73.31 -8.15 -41.02
C ALA A 375 -74.87 -8.02 -40.91
N PRO A 376 -75.50 -7.69 -39.75
CA PRO A 376 -74.96 -7.00 -38.57
C PRO A 376 -74.11 -7.86 -37.63
#